data_AF-A0A368U005-F1
#
_entry.id   AF-A0A368U005-F1
#
_cell.length_a   1.000
_cell.length_b   1.000
_cell.length_c   1.000
_cell.angle_alpha   90.00
_cell.angle_beta   90.00
_cell.angle_gamma   90.00
#
_symmetry.space_group_name_H-M   'P 1'
#
loop_
_entity.id
_entity.type
_entity.pdbx_description
1 polymer ?
#
loop_
_entity_poly.entity_id
_entity_poly.type
_entity_poly.pdbx_seq_one_letter_code
_entity_poly.pdbx_strand_id
1 'polypeptide(L)'
;MTGTKQQGAALIMVLVLMTSSLMLGLSAMQGSLINERLAGNYRATAQAQMAAESAAVELSNYLLQLQTTPSNVTSVLATLPFHDGLLASQSDWAPCRGELRWEADAVSPLNLTSGRARLLPCRDEDNGDAPRVLIEGQAGHVDTPAVYTALMALDPLFSPSGLAATNFIGGIAADADIQWPSSRQSRIGATDEHGNSDPNWPAVYFDHLQGEDFAGIETLSKAELIASMSDIEKVLDGDPQDVIVQASPSPGDLDTMIDFLKNVYETCSAPVDENDNKKKNKKGGEAICEHIMVVAPGESDKLKGNTTFEGLYITLGGELDVRGNADIRGSAIVANITIEDDGSWTSNPNETIKLAGGGNKGTVWFDAWHVNKAIEELQQKAPELFAELDMETFWGAGGSTTSGFLRDGWMQEFW
;
A
#
# COMPACT_ATOMS: atom_id res chain seq x y z
N MET A 1 -19.05 81.67 -64.42
CA MET A 1 -18.74 80.26 -64.74
C MET A 1 -18.31 79.57 -63.45
N THR A 2 -19.15 78.72 -62.87
CA THR A 2 -18.74 77.64 -61.93
C THR A 2 -19.99 76.92 -61.43
N GLY A 3 -20.03 75.60 -61.54
CA GLY A 3 -20.95 74.76 -60.77
C GLY A 3 -21.70 73.75 -61.62
N THR A 4 -21.22 72.50 -61.63
CA THR A 4 -21.98 71.22 -61.63
C THR A 4 -21.10 70.07 -62.11
N LYS A 5 -20.28 69.49 -61.21
CA LYS A 5 -19.55 68.23 -61.46
C LYS A 5 -19.30 67.39 -60.18
N GLN A 6 -20.19 67.45 -59.18
CA GLN A 6 -20.00 66.74 -57.90
C GLN A 6 -20.98 65.58 -57.59
N GLN A 7 -21.97 65.28 -58.45
CA GLN A 7 -22.99 64.26 -58.12
C GLN A 7 -22.51 62.80 -58.19
N GLY A 8 -21.42 62.49 -58.90
CA GLY A 8 -20.88 61.12 -58.98
C GLY A 8 -20.12 60.66 -57.73
N ALA A 9 -19.53 61.60 -56.97
CA ALA A 9 -18.71 61.27 -55.81
C ALA A 9 -19.54 60.82 -54.59
N ALA A 10 -20.76 61.36 -54.42
CA ALA A 10 -21.62 61.04 -53.29
C ALA A 10 -22.09 59.57 -53.31
N LEU A 11 -22.40 59.02 -54.49
CA LEU A 11 -22.81 57.62 -54.64
C LEU A 11 -21.69 56.66 -54.21
N ILE A 12 -20.46 56.93 -54.64
CA ILE A 12 -19.29 56.10 -54.31
C ILE A 12 -19.04 56.14 -52.80
N MET A 13 -19.12 57.31 -52.17
CA MET A 13 -18.94 57.44 -50.72
C MET A 13 -19.99 56.65 -49.94
N VAL A 14 -21.26 56.71 -50.33
CA VAL A 14 -22.33 55.93 -49.67
C VAL A 14 -22.10 54.43 -49.83
N LEU A 15 -21.68 53.97 -51.02
CA LEU A 15 -21.41 52.55 -51.26
C LEU A 15 -20.20 52.05 -50.44
N VAL A 16 -19.14 52.85 -50.32
CA VAL A 16 -17.97 52.55 -49.46
C VAL A 16 -18.36 52.52 -47.98
N LEU A 17 -19.19 53.45 -47.53
CA LEU A 17 -19.67 53.47 -46.14
C LEU A 17 -20.59 52.29 -45.82
N MET A 18 -21.48 51.92 -46.74
CA MET A 18 -22.39 50.78 -46.56
C MET A 18 -21.62 49.45 -46.56
N THR A 19 -20.65 49.28 -47.46
CA THR A 19 -19.80 48.07 -47.51
C THR A 19 -18.92 47.95 -46.27
N SER A 20 -18.34 49.06 -45.79
CA SER A 20 -17.58 49.08 -44.54
C SER A 20 -18.44 48.72 -43.32
N SER A 21 -19.65 49.27 -43.24
CA SER A 21 -20.61 48.94 -42.17
C SER A 21 -21.02 47.46 -42.19
N LEU A 22 -21.26 46.90 -43.38
CA LEU A 22 -21.57 45.48 -43.54
C LEU A 22 -20.40 44.57 -43.09
N MET A 23 -19.15 44.91 -43.45
CA MET A 23 -17.97 44.16 -43.00
C MET A 23 -17.80 44.21 -41.49
N LEU A 24 -18.05 45.35 -40.85
CA LEU A 24 -18.04 45.48 -39.40
C LEU A 24 -19.13 44.60 -38.75
N GLY A 25 -20.34 44.59 -39.31
CA GLY A 25 -21.44 43.75 -38.85
C GLY A 25 -21.13 42.25 -38.95
N LEU A 26 -20.55 41.80 -40.08
CA LEU A 26 -20.14 40.41 -40.25
C LEU A 26 -19.02 40.01 -39.30
N SER A 27 -18.05 40.90 -39.07
CA SER A 27 -16.94 40.65 -38.13
C SER A 27 -17.45 40.50 -36.69
N ALA A 28 -18.43 41.33 -36.28
CA ALA A 28 -19.05 41.21 -34.96
C ALA A 28 -19.83 39.89 -34.79
N MET A 29 -20.58 39.46 -35.81
CA MET A 29 -21.31 38.19 -35.78
C MET A 29 -20.36 36.98 -35.73
N GLN A 30 -19.28 37.00 -36.52
CA GLN A 30 -18.25 35.97 -36.47
C GLN A 30 -17.57 35.91 -35.10
N GLY A 31 -17.29 37.06 -34.48
CA GLY A 31 -16.76 37.13 -33.12
C GLY A 31 -17.70 36.51 -32.08
N SER A 32 -19.01 36.76 -32.18
CA SER A 32 -20.00 36.16 -31.28
C SER A 32 -20.05 34.63 -31.41
N LEU A 33 -20.02 34.10 -32.64
CA LEU A 33 -20.02 32.65 -32.88
C LEU A 33 -18.76 31.96 -32.35
N ILE A 34 -17.60 32.63 -32.47
CA ILE A 34 -16.34 32.12 -31.91
C ILE A 34 -16.42 32.10 -30.38
N ASN A 35 -16.89 33.17 -29.76
CA ASN A 35 -17.02 33.24 -28.30
C ASN A 35 -17.99 32.19 -27.75
N GLU A 36 -19.10 31.94 -28.43
CA GLU A 36 -20.06 30.89 -28.05
C GLU A 36 -19.44 29.49 -28.14
N ARG A 37 -18.69 29.20 -29.21
CA ARG A 37 -17.96 27.94 -29.35
C ARG A 37 -16.89 27.77 -28.29
N LEU A 38 -16.13 28.82 -27.98
CA LEU A 38 -15.14 28.79 -26.91
C LEU A 38 -15.80 28.53 -25.56
N ALA A 39 -16.88 29.25 -25.23
CA ALA A 39 -17.62 29.04 -23.99
C ALA A 39 -18.22 27.63 -23.90
N GLY A 40 -18.72 27.09 -25.02
CA GLY A 40 -19.19 25.72 -25.12
C GLY A 40 -18.09 24.70 -24.86
N ASN A 41 -16.91 24.88 -25.46
CA ASN A 41 -15.75 24.02 -25.27
C ASN A 41 -15.23 24.06 -23.82
N TYR A 42 -15.17 25.26 -23.22
CA TYR A 42 -14.79 25.41 -21.81
C TYR A 42 -15.77 24.70 -20.89
N ARG A 43 -17.08 24.86 -21.12
CA ARG A 43 -18.11 24.17 -20.34
C ARG A 43 -18.00 22.65 -20.48
N ALA A 44 -17.81 22.13 -21.69
CA ALA A 44 -17.65 20.71 -21.91
C ALA A 44 -16.39 20.16 -21.22
N THR A 45 -15.28 20.90 -21.25
CA THR A 45 -14.03 20.50 -20.57
C THR A 45 -14.22 20.44 -19.05
N ALA A 46 -14.87 21.44 -18.45
CA ALA A 46 -15.18 21.43 -17.02
C ALA A 46 -16.11 20.27 -16.63
N GLN A 47 -17.09 19.94 -17.48
CA GLN A 47 -17.97 18.79 -17.26
C GLN A 47 -17.24 17.45 -17.37
N ALA A 48 -16.31 17.32 -18.33
CA ALA A 48 -15.46 16.14 -18.45
C ALA A 48 -14.59 15.95 -17.20
N GLN A 49 -13.99 17.02 -16.68
CA GLN A 49 -13.23 16.98 -15.42
C GLN A 49 -14.11 16.53 -14.24
N MET A 50 -15.29 17.14 -14.06
CA MET A 50 -16.22 16.74 -12.98
C MET A 50 -16.67 15.28 -13.10
N ALA A 51 -16.82 14.76 -14.32
CA ALA A 51 -17.14 13.35 -14.56
C ALA A 51 -15.98 12.43 -14.15
N ALA A 52 -14.74 12.79 -14.47
CA ALA A 52 -13.56 12.04 -14.04
C ALA A 52 -13.42 12.04 -12.51
N GLU A 53 -13.58 13.19 -11.85
CA GLU A 53 -13.53 13.31 -10.38
C GLU A 53 -14.63 12.47 -9.71
N SER A 54 -15.85 12.51 -10.24
CA SER A 54 -16.96 11.69 -9.73
C SER A 54 -16.69 10.19 -9.89
N ALA A 55 -16.05 9.78 -10.99
CA ALA A 55 -15.66 8.39 -11.19
C ALA A 55 -14.51 7.96 -10.27
N ALA A 56 -13.56 8.86 -9.97
CA ALA A 56 -12.50 8.61 -9.00
C ALA A 56 -13.07 8.38 -7.59
N VAL A 57 -14.08 9.15 -7.18
CA VAL A 57 -14.79 8.94 -5.90
C VAL A 57 -15.50 7.59 -5.87
N GLU A 58 -16.22 7.22 -6.95
CA GLU A 58 -16.87 5.91 -7.02
C GLU A 58 -15.87 4.75 -6.98
N LEU A 59 -14.74 4.89 -7.70
CA LEU A 59 -13.64 3.94 -7.66
C LEU A 59 -13.07 3.80 -6.24
N SER A 60 -12.79 4.91 -5.57
CA SER A 60 -12.32 4.90 -4.18
C SER A 60 -13.28 4.16 -3.24
N ASN A 61 -14.59 4.44 -3.34
CA ASN A 61 -15.59 3.77 -2.52
C ASN A 61 -15.65 2.26 -2.80
N TYR A 62 -15.55 1.88 -4.08
CA TYR A 62 -15.52 0.48 -4.49
C TYR A 62 -14.28 -0.26 -3.95
N LEU A 63 -13.10 0.34 -4.06
CA LEU A 63 -11.86 -0.24 -3.53
C LEU A 63 -11.93 -0.41 -2.02
N LEU A 64 -12.49 0.56 -1.30
CA LEU A 64 -12.74 0.46 0.13
C LEU A 64 -13.73 -0.66 0.48
N GLN A 65 -14.79 -0.86 -0.31
CA GLN A 65 -15.75 -1.96 -0.12
C GLN A 65 -15.14 -3.33 -0.39
N LEU A 66 -14.25 -3.44 -1.38
CA LEU A 66 -13.50 -4.67 -1.64
C LEU A 66 -12.63 -5.05 -0.44
N GLN A 67 -11.99 -4.06 0.19
CA GLN A 67 -11.16 -4.28 1.37
C GLN A 67 -11.98 -4.63 2.61
N THR A 68 -13.07 -3.91 2.87
CA THR A 68 -13.83 -4.05 4.13
C THR A 68 -14.91 -5.14 4.09
N THR A 69 -15.52 -5.38 2.93
CA THR A 69 -16.66 -6.29 2.75
C THR A 69 -16.62 -7.01 1.40
N PRO A 70 -15.63 -7.87 1.14
CA PRO A 70 -15.43 -8.50 -0.18
C PRO A 70 -16.62 -9.34 -0.65
N SER A 71 -17.41 -9.90 0.29
CA SER A 71 -18.59 -10.71 -0.01
C SER A 71 -19.86 -9.89 -0.33
N ASN A 72 -19.83 -8.56 -0.16
CA ASN A 72 -21.01 -7.69 -0.32
C ASN A 72 -20.65 -6.33 -0.93
N VAL A 73 -19.93 -6.34 -2.05
CA VAL A 73 -19.64 -5.11 -2.79
C VAL A 73 -20.91 -4.62 -3.48
N THR A 74 -21.39 -3.44 -3.08
CA THR A 74 -22.64 -2.84 -3.58
C THR A 74 -22.41 -1.83 -4.70
N SER A 75 -21.15 -1.41 -4.93
CA SER A 75 -20.81 -0.47 -5.99
C SER A 75 -21.17 -1.02 -7.37
N VAL A 76 -21.57 -0.12 -8.27
CA VAL A 76 -21.86 -0.42 -9.68
C VAL A 76 -20.65 -1.02 -10.37
N LEU A 77 -19.43 -0.65 -9.95
CA LEU A 77 -18.18 -1.12 -10.56
C LEU A 77 -17.99 -2.64 -10.45
N ALA A 78 -18.55 -3.29 -9.42
CA ALA A 78 -18.50 -4.74 -9.26
C ALA A 78 -19.21 -5.51 -10.38
N THR A 79 -20.13 -4.86 -11.10
CA THR A 79 -20.91 -5.47 -12.19
C THR A 79 -20.37 -5.15 -13.58
N LEU A 80 -19.29 -4.35 -13.66
CA LEU A 80 -18.72 -3.89 -14.92
C LEU A 80 -17.45 -4.70 -15.27
N PRO A 81 -17.06 -4.77 -16.56
CA PRO A 81 -15.81 -5.42 -16.99
C PRO A 81 -14.55 -4.96 -16.28
N PHE A 82 -14.59 -3.77 -15.66
CA PHE A 82 -13.53 -3.20 -14.84
C PHE A 82 -13.20 -4.09 -13.65
N HIS A 83 -14.20 -4.70 -12.99
CA HIS A 83 -13.98 -5.63 -11.90
C HIS A 83 -13.18 -6.85 -12.37
N ASP A 84 -13.61 -7.50 -13.45
CA ASP A 84 -12.90 -8.64 -14.03
C ASP A 84 -11.48 -8.27 -14.48
N GLY A 85 -11.32 -7.08 -15.08
CA GLY A 85 -10.02 -6.55 -15.48
C GLY A 85 -9.10 -6.27 -14.29
N LEU A 86 -9.65 -5.80 -13.17
CA LEU A 86 -8.88 -5.54 -11.94
C LEU A 86 -8.42 -6.85 -11.29
N LEU A 87 -9.19 -7.93 -11.43
CA LEU A 87 -8.82 -9.27 -10.95
C LEU A 87 -7.86 -10.04 -11.88
N ALA A 88 -7.70 -9.60 -13.12
CA ALA A 88 -6.74 -10.19 -14.05
C ALA A 88 -5.29 -9.91 -13.59
N SER A 89 -4.34 -10.76 -14.01
CA SER A 89 -2.92 -10.53 -13.72
C SER A 89 -2.49 -9.15 -14.23
N GLN A 90 -1.71 -8.40 -13.45
CA GLN A 90 -1.16 -7.11 -13.86
C GLN A 90 -0.40 -7.21 -15.20
N SER A 91 0.21 -8.36 -15.50
CA SER A 91 0.90 -8.60 -16.77
C SER A 91 -0.04 -8.59 -18.01
N ASP A 92 -1.33 -8.83 -17.80
CA ASP A 92 -2.38 -8.77 -18.83
C ASP A 92 -2.96 -7.35 -19.00
N TRP A 93 -2.66 -6.42 -18.10
CA TRP A 93 -3.17 -5.05 -18.16
C TRP A 93 -2.53 -4.28 -19.31
N ALA A 94 -3.32 -3.47 -19.99
CA ALA A 94 -2.82 -2.59 -21.06
C ALA A 94 -1.94 -1.46 -20.51
N PRO A 95 -1.02 -0.90 -21.29
CA PRO A 95 -0.26 0.29 -20.87
C PRO A 95 -1.19 1.49 -20.70
N CYS A 96 -0.97 2.31 -19.67
CA CYS A 96 -1.78 3.50 -19.39
C CYS A 96 -1.67 4.57 -20.47
N ARG A 97 -0.58 4.55 -21.25
CA ARG A 97 -0.33 5.47 -22.37
C ARG A 97 -0.34 4.68 -23.68
N GLY A 98 -1.02 5.23 -24.68
CA GLY A 98 -1.06 4.68 -26.03
C GLY A 98 -2.38 4.98 -26.74
N GLU A 99 -2.47 4.63 -28.03
CA GLU A 99 -3.75 4.53 -28.75
C GLU A 99 -4.52 3.31 -28.23
N LEU A 100 -4.96 3.37 -26.98
CA LEU A 100 -5.93 2.43 -26.45
C LEU A 100 -7.19 2.60 -27.29
N ARG A 101 -7.49 1.57 -28.09
CA ARG A 101 -8.75 1.54 -28.84
C ARG A 101 -9.87 1.41 -27.82
N TRP A 102 -10.62 2.50 -27.69
CA TRP A 102 -11.79 2.70 -26.82
C TRP A 102 -12.92 1.67 -26.94
N GLU A 103 -12.78 0.70 -27.84
CA GLU A 103 -13.69 -0.41 -28.08
C GLU A 103 -13.21 -1.71 -27.42
N ALA A 104 -12.11 -1.68 -26.66
CA ALA A 104 -11.63 -2.85 -25.93
C ALA A 104 -12.62 -3.24 -24.83
N ASP A 105 -12.91 -4.54 -24.73
CA ASP A 105 -13.90 -5.11 -23.80
C ASP A 105 -13.63 -4.79 -22.32
N ALA A 106 -12.41 -4.39 -21.97
CA ALA A 106 -12.00 -4.03 -20.61
C ALA A 106 -12.43 -2.61 -20.17
N VAL A 107 -12.90 -1.76 -21.09
CA VAL A 107 -13.29 -0.38 -20.77
C VAL A 107 -14.71 -0.34 -20.22
N SER A 108 -14.86 0.09 -18.97
CA SER A 108 -16.17 0.15 -18.32
C SER A 108 -16.77 1.55 -18.35
N PRO A 109 -17.87 1.79 -19.08
CA PRO A 109 -18.53 3.08 -19.10
C PRO A 109 -19.35 3.28 -17.82
N LEU A 110 -19.11 4.40 -17.14
CA LEU A 110 -19.90 4.88 -16.01
C LEU A 110 -20.74 6.08 -16.45
N ASN A 111 -22.06 5.96 -16.35
CA ASN A 111 -22.96 7.08 -16.62
C ASN A 111 -23.20 7.85 -15.33
N LEU A 112 -22.65 9.05 -15.25
CA LEU A 112 -22.73 9.94 -14.09
C LEU A 112 -23.68 11.10 -14.38
N THR A 113 -24.11 11.80 -13.33
CA THR A 113 -24.92 13.02 -13.47
C THR A 113 -24.13 14.16 -14.14
N SER A 114 -22.81 14.19 -13.94
CA SER A 114 -21.87 15.19 -14.47
C SER A 114 -21.42 14.92 -15.92
N GLY A 115 -21.59 13.69 -16.42
CA GLY A 115 -21.13 13.28 -17.74
C GLY A 115 -20.97 11.76 -17.85
N ARG A 116 -20.18 11.31 -18.81
CA ARG A 116 -19.77 9.91 -18.89
C ARG A 116 -18.34 9.81 -18.37
N ALA A 117 -18.03 8.74 -17.66
CA ALA A 117 -16.66 8.42 -17.32
C ALA A 117 -16.33 6.99 -17.72
N ARG A 118 -15.04 6.68 -17.76
CA ARG A 118 -14.52 5.35 -18.07
C ARG A 118 -13.37 5.04 -17.13
N LEU A 119 -13.29 3.78 -16.73
CA LEU A 119 -12.23 3.25 -15.89
C LEU A 119 -11.55 2.10 -16.63
N LEU A 120 -10.22 2.05 -16.55
CA LEU A 120 -9.40 0.98 -17.11
C LEU A 120 -8.20 0.72 -16.19
N PRO A 121 -8.04 -0.51 -15.64
CA PRO A 121 -6.80 -0.88 -14.97
C PRO A 121 -5.67 -0.96 -16.02
N CYS A 122 -4.53 -0.36 -15.71
CA CYS A 122 -3.44 -0.21 -16.66
C CYS A 122 -2.07 -0.20 -15.95
N ARG A 123 -1.01 -0.47 -16.72
CA ARG A 123 0.38 -0.39 -16.27
C ARG A 123 1.02 0.92 -16.70
N ASP A 124 1.66 1.61 -15.76
CA ASP A 124 2.43 2.81 -16.08
C ASP A 124 3.87 2.43 -16.46
N GLU A 125 4.10 2.16 -17.75
CA GLU A 125 5.42 1.77 -18.30
C GLU A 125 6.51 2.80 -17.98
N ASP A 126 6.16 4.09 -17.86
CA ASP A 126 7.09 5.16 -17.51
C ASP A 126 7.54 5.11 -16.04
N ASN A 127 6.82 4.37 -15.18
CA ASN A 127 7.05 4.24 -13.75
C ASN A 127 7.17 2.77 -13.32
N GLY A 128 7.92 1.98 -14.09
CA GLY A 128 8.24 0.60 -13.72
C GLY A 128 7.04 -0.35 -13.73
N ASP A 129 6.10 -0.16 -14.65
CA ASP A 129 4.85 -0.94 -14.76
C ASP A 129 3.91 -0.82 -13.55
N ALA A 130 4.05 0.22 -12.73
CA ALA A 130 3.22 0.44 -11.55
C ALA A 130 1.71 0.34 -11.87
N PRO A 131 0.92 -0.36 -11.03
CA PRO A 131 -0.50 -0.56 -11.26
C PRO A 131 -1.24 0.77 -11.08
N ARG A 132 -2.00 1.17 -12.08
CA ARG A 132 -2.84 2.38 -12.03
C ARG A 132 -4.22 2.10 -12.59
N VAL A 133 -5.16 3.00 -12.30
CA VAL A 133 -6.42 3.09 -13.02
C VAL A 133 -6.44 4.38 -13.83
N LEU A 134 -6.60 4.23 -15.14
CA LEU A 134 -6.90 5.32 -16.04
C LEU A 134 -8.37 5.71 -15.88
N ILE A 135 -8.60 6.97 -15.52
CA ILE A 135 -9.92 7.55 -15.37
C ILE A 135 -10.11 8.59 -16.46
N GLU A 136 -11.10 8.40 -17.31
CA GLU A 136 -11.42 9.35 -18.37
C GLU A 136 -12.85 9.86 -18.25
N GLY A 137 -13.00 11.15 -18.02
CA GLY A 137 -14.28 11.86 -18.09
C GLY A 137 -14.54 12.41 -19.48
N GLN A 138 -15.78 12.32 -19.94
CA GLN A 138 -16.23 12.75 -21.26
C GLN A 138 -17.52 13.58 -21.14
N ALA A 139 -17.56 14.72 -21.83
CA ALA A 139 -18.75 15.56 -21.92
C ALA A 139 -18.85 16.29 -23.26
N GLY A 140 -20.07 16.67 -23.66
CA GLY A 140 -20.33 17.35 -24.93
C GLY A 140 -20.89 16.44 -26.02
N HIS A 141 -20.58 16.73 -27.28
CA HIS A 141 -21.11 15.99 -28.43
C HIS A 141 -20.49 14.59 -28.53
N VAL A 142 -21.27 13.57 -28.91
CA VAL A 142 -20.81 12.16 -28.93
C VAL A 142 -19.64 11.94 -29.89
N ASP A 143 -19.64 12.64 -31.03
CA ASP A 143 -18.58 12.50 -32.05
C ASP A 143 -17.30 13.26 -31.71
N THR A 144 -17.39 14.30 -30.87
CA THR A 144 -16.26 15.16 -30.48
C THR A 144 -16.41 15.60 -29.03
N PRO A 145 -16.38 14.66 -28.07
CA PRO A 145 -16.52 15.00 -26.67
C PRO A 145 -15.27 15.78 -26.22
N ALA A 146 -15.45 16.70 -25.28
CA ALA A 146 -14.34 17.12 -24.44
C ALA A 146 -13.96 15.95 -23.54
N VAL A 147 -12.66 15.72 -23.40
CA VAL A 147 -12.09 14.58 -22.69
C VAL A 147 -11.15 15.11 -21.62
N TYR A 148 -11.24 14.56 -20.42
CA TYR A 148 -10.30 14.79 -19.33
C TYR A 148 -9.79 13.46 -18.81
N THR A 149 -8.47 13.30 -18.78
CA THR A 149 -7.81 12.06 -18.40
C THR A 149 -7.04 12.26 -17.10
N ALA A 150 -7.23 11.34 -16.16
CA ALA A 150 -6.51 11.26 -14.91
C ALA A 150 -5.96 9.85 -14.71
N LEU A 151 -4.86 9.73 -13.96
CA LEU A 151 -4.31 8.46 -13.52
C LEU A 151 -4.43 8.42 -12.00
N MET A 152 -5.13 7.42 -11.49
CA MET A 152 -5.15 7.11 -10.06
C MET A 152 -4.15 5.99 -9.82
N ALA A 153 -3.17 6.22 -8.94
CA ALA A 153 -2.34 5.12 -8.49
C ALA A 153 -3.25 4.11 -7.77
N LEU A 154 -3.13 2.83 -8.11
CA LEU A 154 -3.53 1.78 -7.18
C LEU A 154 -2.37 1.66 -6.19
N ASP A 155 -2.16 2.73 -5.41
CA ASP A 155 -1.37 2.63 -4.19
C ASP A 155 -1.95 1.48 -3.37
N PRO A 156 -1.11 0.75 -2.65
CA PRO A 156 -1.14 -0.68 -2.84
C PRO A 156 -2.24 -1.29 -1.97
N LEU A 157 -3.45 -1.29 -2.52
CA LEU A 157 -4.49 -2.25 -2.20
C LEU A 157 -4.02 -3.69 -2.46
N PHE A 158 -2.83 -3.84 -3.08
CA PHE A 158 -2.12 -5.07 -3.37
C PHE A 158 -0.64 -5.06 -2.97
N SER A 159 -0.11 -4.09 -2.20
CA SER A 159 1.16 -4.38 -1.53
C SER A 159 0.83 -5.49 -0.57
N PRO A 160 1.65 -6.55 -0.48
CA PRO A 160 1.47 -7.55 0.56
C PRO A 160 1.49 -6.81 1.89
N SER A 161 0.30 -6.53 2.42
CA SER A 161 0.11 -5.90 3.70
C SER A 161 0.43 -6.98 4.71
N GLY A 162 1.72 -7.05 5.00
CA GLY A 162 2.20 -7.16 6.35
C GLY A 162 3.15 -8.30 6.66
N LEU A 163 3.55 -9.11 5.69
CA LEU A 163 4.76 -9.91 5.88
C LEU A 163 5.97 -9.23 5.27
N ALA A 164 6.63 -8.45 6.11
CA ALA A 164 8.02 -8.11 5.87
C ALA A 164 8.95 -9.18 6.45
N ALA A 165 10.20 -9.17 5.99
CA ALA A 165 11.25 -9.95 6.65
C ALA A 165 11.37 -9.54 8.13
N THR A 166 11.29 -8.24 8.44
CA THR A 166 11.26 -7.73 9.82
C THR A 166 10.09 -6.76 10.04
N ASN A 167 9.30 -6.99 11.09
CA ASN A 167 8.11 -6.21 11.44
C ASN A 167 8.31 -5.58 12.83
N PHE A 168 8.31 -4.26 12.92
CA PHE A 168 8.48 -3.50 14.18
C PHE A 168 7.15 -2.95 14.67
N ILE A 169 6.56 -3.67 15.63
CA ILE A 169 5.24 -3.38 16.19
C ILE A 169 5.36 -2.32 17.25
N GLY A 170 4.48 -1.32 17.18
CA GLY A 170 4.59 -0.10 17.98
C GLY A 170 5.72 0.83 17.52
N GLY A 171 6.33 0.54 16.38
CA GLY A 171 7.31 1.41 15.74
C GLY A 171 8.71 1.37 16.32
N ILE A 172 9.56 2.27 15.85
CA ILE A 172 10.96 2.36 16.27
C ILE A 172 11.13 3.69 16.98
N ALA A 173 11.61 3.67 18.23
CA ALA A 173 11.81 4.90 19.01
C ALA A 173 12.70 5.89 18.26
N ALA A 174 12.41 7.19 18.35
CA ALA A 174 13.19 8.22 17.69
C ALA A 174 14.68 8.23 18.12
N ASP A 175 14.97 7.73 19.33
CA ASP A 175 16.31 7.61 19.91
C ASP A 175 16.82 6.16 19.97
N ALA A 176 16.23 5.23 19.21
CA ALA A 176 16.62 3.83 19.20
C ALA A 176 18.12 3.63 18.86
N ASP A 177 18.76 2.66 19.54
CA ASP A 177 20.13 2.21 19.24
C ASP A 177 20.11 1.29 18.02
N ILE A 178 20.17 1.89 16.84
CA ILE A 178 20.15 1.20 15.54
C ILE A 178 21.58 0.95 15.05
N GLN A 179 21.91 -0.32 14.86
CA GLN A 179 23.15 -0.80 14.27
C GLN A 179 22.81 -1.63 13.04
N TRP A 180 22.82 -0.95 11.90
CA TRP A 180 22.59 -1.57 10.61
C TRP A 180 23.73 -2.51 10.20
N PRO A 181 23.45 -3.48 9.33
CA PRO A 181 24.47 -4.30 8.72
C PRO A 181 25.56 -3.48 8.04
N SER A 182 26.82 -3.87 8.29
CA SER A 182 28.00 -3.27 7.64
C SER A 182 28.59 -4.14 6.53
N SER A 183 28.02 -5.34 6.31
CA SER A 183 28.48 -6.33 5.32
C SER A 183 27.38 -6.59 4.31
N ARG A 184 27.75 -6.72 3.02
CA ARG A 184 26.79 -7.12 1.96
C ARG A 184 26.19 -8.52 2.17
N GLN A 185 26.77 -9.34 3.04
CA GLN A 185 26.26 -10.66 3.38
C GLN A 185 25.23 -10.64 4.52
N SER A 186 25.07 -9.49 5.18
CA SER A 186 24.09 -9.25 6.22
C SER A 186 23.06 -8.27 5.68
N ARG A 187 21.86 -8.73 5.34
CA ARG A 187 20.78 -7.93 4.79
C ARG A 187 19.46 -8.32 5.43
N ILE A 188 18.53 -7.40 5.31
CA ILE A 188 17.10 -7.65 5.45
C ILE A 188 16.54 -7.67 4.03
N GLY A 189 15.83 -8.73 3.67
CA GLY A 189 15.27 -8.87 2.33
C GLY A 189 14.42 -10.11 2.25
N ALA A 190 13.99 -10.48 1.05
CA ALA A 190 13.21 -11.68 0.82
C ALA A 190 13.89 -12.59 -0.18
N THR A 191 13.57 -13.88 -0.09
CA THR A 191 13.92 -14.86 -1.11
C THR A 191 12.69 -15.53 -1.69
N ASP A 192 12.75 -15.82 -2.99
CA ASP A 192 11.79 -16.68 -3.67
C ASP A 192 11.94 -18.15 -3.21
N GLU A 193 11.06 -19.03 -3.73
CA GLU A 193 11.07 -20.48 -3.46
C GLU A 193 12.38 -21.19 -3.88
N HIS A 194 13.23 -20.52 -4.67
CA HIS A 194 14.53 -21.03 -5.13
C HIS A 194 15.71 -20.44 -4.34
N GLY A 195 15.45 -19.58 -3.35
CA GLY A 195 16.47 -18.90 -2.56
C GLY A 195 17.13 -17.72 -3.29
N ASN A 196 16.56 -17.23 -4.39
CA ASN A 196 17.00 -16.01 -5.05
C ASN A 196 16.37 -14.81 -4.37
N SER A 197 17.06 -13.67 -4.37
CA SER A 197 16.51 -12.39 -3.94
C SER A 197 15.22 -12.05 -4.67
N ASP A 198 14.16 -11.70 -3.93
CA ASP A 198 12.91 -11.18 -4.47
C ASP A 198 12.67 -9.76 -3.94
N PRO A 199 12.96 -8.70 -4.72
CA PRO A 199 12.82 -7.32 -4.27
C PRO A 199 11.35 -6.87 -4.16
N ASN A 200 10.38 -7.70 -4.57
CA ASN A 200 8.96 -7.33 -4.51
C ASN A 200 8.36 -7.52 -3.12
N TRP A 201 9.05 -8.22 -2.22
CA TRP A 201 8.61 -8.39 -0.85
C TRP A 201 9.16 -7.29 0.06
N PRO A 202 8.35 -6.76 0.99
CA PRO A 202 8.82 -5.82 1.98
C PRO A 202 9.98 -6.41 2.81
N ALA A 203 11.06 -5.68 2.91
CA ALA A 203 12.16 -6.03 3.80
C ALA A 203 11.81 -5.61 5.24
N VAL A 204 11.26 -4.40 5.40
CA VAL A 204 10.94 -3.83 6.71
C VAL A 204 9.51 -3.31 6.71
N TYR A 205 8.77 -3.67 7.75
CA TYR A 205 7.50 -3.06 8.11
C TYR A 205 7.64 -2.44 9.50
N PHE A 206 7.08 -1.26 9.72
CA PHE A 206 7.03 -0.67 11.06
C PHE A 206 5.84 0.27 11.22
N ASP A 207 5.31 0.34 12.45
CA ASP A 207 4.28 1.30 12.81
C ASP A 207 4.90 2.68 13.09
N HIS A 208 4.31 3.74 12.56
CA HIS A 208 4.66 5.12 12.85
C HIS A 208 3.60 5.68 13.78
N LEU A 209 3.90 5.59 15.07
CA LEU A 209 3.09 6.16 16.14
C LEU A 209 3.47 7.63 16.29
N GLN A 210 2.57 8.52 15.87
CA GLN A 210 2.65 9.96 16.08
C GLN A 210 1.22 10.53 16.22
N GLY A 211 1.05 11.60 16.99
CA GLY A 211 -0.19 12.37 17.05
C GLY A 211 -0.91 12.30 18.40
N GLU A 212 -2.15 12.79 18.43
CA GLU A 212 -2.96 12.87 19.65
C GLU A 212 -3.26 11.48 20.25
N ASP A 213 -3.40 10.47 19.39
CA ASP A 213 -3.71 9.09 19.77
C ASP A 213 -2.57 8.39 20.52
N PHE A 214 -1.33 8.87 20.33
CA PHE A 214 -0.12 8.34 20.98
C PHE A 214 0.70 9.47 21.62
N ALA A 215 0.02 10.32 22.40
CA ALA A 215 0.64 11.50 22.99
C ALA A 215 1.89 11.17 23.83
N GLY A 216 3.02 11.78 23.46
CA GLY A 216 4.31 11.58 24.14
C GLY A 216 5.15 10.41 23.60
N ILE A 217 4.64 9.69 22.59
CA ILE A 217 5.38 8.68 21.86
C ILE A 217 5.87 9.29 20.55
N GLU A 218 7.18 9.21 20.30
CA GLU A 218 7.80 9.63 19.04
C GLU A 218 8.51 8.44 18.42
N THR A 219 8.07 8.06 17.22
CA THR A 219 8.70 7.00 16.43
C THR A 219 9.31 7.57 15.17
N LEU A 220 10.34 6.91 14.64
CA LEU A 220 10.95 7.27 13.37
C LEU A 220 9.92 7.20 12.24
N SER A 221 9.92 8.20 11.36
CA SER A 221 9.28 8.11 10.06
C SER A 221 10.12 7.28 9.09
N LYS A 222 9.54 6.87 7.95
CA LYS A 222 10.24 6.14 6.89
C LYS A 222 11.44 6.91 6.36
N ALA A 223 11.31 8.22 6.20
CA ALA A 223 12.39 9.08 5.76
C ALA A 223 13.56 9.09 6.77
N GLU A 224 13.26 9.16 8.06
CA GLU A 224 14.27 9.14 9.13
C GLU A 224 14.92 7.76 9.26
N LEU A 225 14.14 6.68 9.14
CA LEU A 225 14.66 5.32 9.14
C LEU A 225 15.64 5.11 7.98
N ILE A 226 15.28 5.53 6.76
CA ILE A 226 16.17 5.49 5.59
C ILE A 226 17.41 6.34 5.83
N ALA A 227 17.25 7.56 6.39
CA ALA A 227 18.38 8.44 6.69
C ALA A 227 19.35 7.86 7.74
N SER A 228 18.87 6.98 8.63
CA SER A 228 19.70 6.29 9.60
C SER A 228 20.61 5.23 8.94
N MET A 229 20.30 4.77 7.73
CA MET A 229 21.07 3.75 7.01
C MET A 229 22.30 4.38 6.32
N SER A 230 23.49 4.13 6.87
CA SER A 230 24.73 4.67 6.32
C SER A 230 25.11 4.13 4.93
N ASP A 231 24.65 2.93 4.56
CA ASP A 231 24.91 2.27 3.28
C ASP A 231 23.76 1.32 2.94
N ILE A 232 22.74 1.86 2.27
CA ILE A 232 21.48 1.19 1.95
C ILE A 232 21.68 -0.16 1.25
N GLU A 233 22.61 -0.26 0.28
CA GLU A 233 22.88 -1.50 -0.47
C GLU A 233 23.42 -2.64 0.41
N LYS A 234 23.90 -2.32 1.62
CA LYS A 234 24.33 -3.30 2.60
C LYS A 234 23.22 -3.68 3.56
N VAL A 235 22.21 -2.85 3.74
CA VAL A 235 21.14 -3.10 4.71
C VAL A 235 19.99 -3.85 4.06
N LEU A 236 19.54 -3.40 2.90
CA LEU A 236 18.31 -3.85 2.26
C LEU A 236 18.58 -4.46 0.89
N ASP A 237 17.69 -5.35 0.49
CA ASP A 237 17.57 -5.80 -0.89
C ASP A 237 16.39 -5.07 -1.54
N GLY A 238 16.65 -4.31 -2.61
CA GLY A 238 15.66 -3.44 -3.26
C GLY A 238 15.82 -1.95 -2.92
N ASP A 239 15.00 -1.11 -3.56
CA ASP A 239 14.96 0.33 -3.25
C ASP A 239 14.25 0.53 -1.90
N PRO A 240 14.85 1.25 -0.93
CA PRO A 240 14.20 1.52 0.36
C PRO A 240 12.83 2.17 0.27
N GLN A 241 12.56 2.91 -0.79
CA GLN A 241 11.23 3.50 -0.99
C GLN A 241 10.17 2.44 -1.29
N ASP A 242 10.57 1.29 -1.85
CA ASP A 242 9.64 0.23 -2.23
C ASP A 242 9.59 -0.86 -1.16
N VAL A 243 10.73 -1.19 -0.53
CA VAL A 243 10.84 -2.35 0.39
C VAL A 243 10.68 -2.00 1.86
N ILE A 244 10.58 -0.71 2.21
CA ILE A 244 10.22 -0.26 3.55
C ILE A 244 8.75 0.19 3.54
N VAL A 245 7.92 -0.51 4.30
CA VAL A 245 6.51 -0.20 4.47
C VAL A 245 6.32 0.48 5.82
N GLN A 246 5.77 1.69 5.79
CA GLN A 246 5.38 2.41 7.00
C GLN A 246 3.88 2.24 7.22
N ALA A 247 3.53 1.98 8.47
CA ALA A 247 2.20 1.96 9.03
C ALA A 247 1.99 3.13 10.02
N SER A 248 0.78 3.33 10.52
CA SER A 248 0.25 4.40 11.40
C SER A 248 -1.08 3.83 11.91
N PRO A 249 -1.02 2.73 12.68
CA PRO A 249 -2.21 2.05 13.16
C PRO A 249 -3.01 2.98 14.08
N SER A 250 -4.34 2.79 14.12
CA SER A 250 -5.12 3.33 15.21
C SER A 250 -4.81 2.58 16.51
N PRO A 251 -5.12 3.13 17.70
CA PRO A 251 -4.94 2.41 18.96
C PRO A 251 -5.63 1.04 18.98
N GLY A 252 -6.82 0.92 18.38
CA GLY A 252 -7.55 -0.36 18.32
C GLY A 252 -6.89 -1.40 17.40
N ASP A 253 -6.23 -0.97 16.32
CA ASP A 253 -5.47 -1.88 15.45
C ASP A 253 -4.24 -2.42 16.19
N LEU A 254 -3.57 -1.55 16.97
CA LEU A 254 -2.42 -1.93 17.79
C LEU A 254 -2.83 -2.88 18.94
N ASP A 255 -3.97 -2.64 19.58
CA ASP A 255 -4.50 -3.55 20.62
C ASP A 255 -4.80 -4.94 20.05
N THR A 256 -5.41 -5.00 18.85
CA THR A 256 -5.69 -6.27 18.15
C THR A 256 -4.40 -7.06 17.87
N MET A 257 -3.33 -6.34 17.50
CA MET A 257 -2.02 -6.92 17.29
C MET A 257 -1.39 -7.47 18.56
N ILE A 258 -1.50 -6.72 19.64
CA ILE A 258 -0.99 -7.14 20.95
C ILE A 258 -1.74 -8.40 21.41
N ASP A 259 -3.06 -8.46 21.23
CA ASP A 259 -3.88 -9.64 21.54
C ASP A 259 -3.46 -10.86 20.70
N PHE A 260 -3.17 -10.67 19.41
CA PHE A 260 -2.63 -11.73 18.55
C PHE A 260 -1.28 -12.25 19.10
N LEU A 261 -0.33 -11.36 19.39
CA LEU A 261 0.99 -11.74 19.92
C LEU A 261 0.87 -12.46 21.28
N LYS A 262 -0.07 -12.02 22.12
CA LYS A 262 -0.40 -12.68 23.37
C LYS A 262 -0.91 -14.10 23.14
N ASN A 263 -1.86 -14.29 22.22
CA ASN A 263 -2.39 -15.62 21.88
C ASN A 263 -1.29 -16.56 21.35
N VAL A 264 -0.38 -16.06 20.50
CA VAL A 264 0.78 -16.83 20.00
C VAL A 264 1.71 -17.19 21.16
N TYR A 265 2.04 -16.23 22.03
CA TYR A 265 2.89 -16.45 23.20
C TYR A 265 2.29 -17.51 24.13
N GLU A 266 1.01 -17.39 24.50
CA GLU A 266 0.34 -18.35 25.38
C GLU A 266 0.30 -19.75 24.76
N THR A 267 0.01 -19.85 23.45
CA THR A 267 -0.02 -21.12 22.71
C THR A 267 1.34 -21.81 22.67
N CYS A 268 2.42 -21.06 22.44
CA CYS A 268 3.77 -21.61 22.33
C CYS A 268 4.53 -21.70 23.66
N SER A 269 4.02 -21.09 24.75
CA SER A 269 4.67 -21.09 26.07
C SER A 269 3.93 -21.89 27.14
N ALA A 270 2.70 -22.36 26.88
CA ALA A 270 1.91 -23.13 27.85
C ALA A 270 2.66 -24.38 28.34
N PRO A 271 2.88 -24.59 29.64
CA PRO A 271 3.63 -25.74 30.13
C PRO A 271 2.98 -27.05 29.64
N VAL A 272 3.77 -27.94 29.04
CA VAL A 272 3.30 -29.27 28.63
C VAL A 272 2.75 -29.99 29.86
N ASP A 273 1.46 -30.30 29.86
CA ASP A 273 0.77 -30.97 30.97
C ASP A 273 1.59 -32.17 31.49
N GLU A 274 2.11 -32.08 32.72
CA GLU A 274 2.93 -33.11 33.36
C GLU A 274 2.23 -34.47 33.49
N ASN A 275 0.92 -34.52 33.24
CA ASN A 275 0.13 -35.74 33.30
C ASN A 275 0.39 -36.71 32.14
N ASP A 276 1.03 -36.28 31.04
CA ASP A 276 1.47 -37.20 29.97
C ASP A 276 2.82 -37.86 30.33
N ASN A 277 2.80 -38.61 31.45
CA ASN A 277 3.97 -39.24 32.08
C ASN A 277 4.69 -40.32 31.24
N LYS A 278 4.34 -40.51 29.96
CA LYS A 278 4.90 -41.57 29.11
C LYS A 278 6.12 -41.20 28.26
N LYS A 279 6.62 -39.95 28.29
CA LYS A 279 7.81 -39.53 27.50
C LYS A 279 8.93 -38.84 28.32
N LYS A 280 9.17 -39.28 29.55
CA LYS A 280 10.14 -38.68 30.51
C LYS A 280 11.66 -38.80 30.20
N ASN A 281 12.09 -38.99 28.94
CA ASN A 281 13.52 -39.18 28.62
C ASN A 281 14.14 -38.20 27.61
N LYS A 282 13.49 -37.08 27.24
CA LYS A 282 14.19 -36.00 26.51
C LYS A 282 14.63 -34.91 27.49
N LYS A 283 15.94 -34.90 27.79
CA LYS A 283 16.62 -33.79 28.47
C LYS A 283 16.90 -32.70 27.42
N GLY A 284 16.22 -31.58 27.56
CA GLY A 284 16.32 -30.40 26.71
C GLY A 284 14.91 -29.88 26.51
N GLY A 285 14.61 -28.68 27.01
CA GLY A 285 13.31 -28.04 26.83
C GLY A 285 13.05 -27.90 25.34
N GLU A 286 12.35 -28.89 24.78
CA GLU A 286 11.91 -28.90 23.40
C GLU A 286 10.83 -27.81 23.35
N ALA A 287 11.13 -26.73 22.61
CA ALA A 287 10.18 -25.65 22.39
C ALA A 287 8.87 -26.27 21.90
N ILE A 288 7.75 -25.81 22.45
CA ILE A 288 6.45 -26.42 22.18
C ILE A 288 6.07 -26.20 20.72
N CYS A 289 6.50 -25.08 20.14
CA CYS A 289 6.44 -24.79 18.73
C CYS A 289 7.82 -25.01 18.07
N GLU A 290 7.88 -25.78 16.99
CA GLU A 290 9.12 -26.08 16.25
C GLU A 290 9.52 -24.92 15.33
N HIS A 291 8.54 -24.30 14.66
CA HIS A 291 8.74 -23.22 13.68
C HIS A 291 8.44 -21.84 14.25
N ILE A 292 8.21 -21.73 15.56
CA ILE A 292 7.95 -20.45 16.23
C ILE A 292 8.84 -20.32 17.45
N MET A 293 9.64 -19.26 17.47
CA MET A 293 10.46 -18.91 18.62
C MET A 293 9.94 -17.60 19.19
N VAL A 294 9.41 -17.66 20.41
CA VAL A 294 9.01 -16.46 21.16
C VAL A 294 10.01 -16.19 22.27
N VAL A 295 10.57 -14.98 22.28
CA VAL A 295 11.41 -14.44 23.36
C VAL A 295 10.54 -13.54 24.21
N ALA A 296 10.30 -13.95 25.45
CA ALA A 296 9.44 -13.23 26.39
C ALA A 296 10.06 -11.88 26.80
N PRO A 297 9.24 -10.92 27.27
CA PRO A 297 9.75 -9.65 27.79
C PRO A 297 10.80 -9.87 28.90
N GLY A 298 11.96 -9.23 28.77
CA GLY A 298 13.08 -9.35 29.73
C GLY A 298 13.94 -10.61 29.59
N GLU A 299 13.62 -11.53 28.68
CA GLU A 299 14.52 -12.62 28.31
C GLU A 299 15.58 -12.15 27.31
N SER A 300 16.81 -12.67 27.44
CA SER A 300 17.86 -12.39 26.47
C SER A 300 17.65 -13.18 25.19
N ASP A 301 17.86 -12.53 24.04
CA ASP A 301 17.80 -13.14 22.71
C ASP A 301 18.68 -14.41 22.62
N LYS A 302 18.07 -15.48 22.09
CA LYS A 302 18.68 -16.81 21.92
C LYS A 302 19.47 -16.93 20.61
N LEU A 303 19.29 -16.00 19.66
CA LEU A 303 19.92 -16.03 18.34
C LEU A 303 21.27 -15.31 18.33
N LYS A 304 22.24 -15.88 19.05
CA LYS A 304 23.63 -15.40 19.06
C LYS A 304 24.59 -16.46 18.56
N GLY A 305 25.63 -16.03 17.85
CA GLY A 305 26.70 -16.92 17.39
C GLY A 305 26.44 -17.45 15.98
N ASN A 306 26.44 -18.77 15.80
CA ASN A 306 26.29 -19.41 14.48
C ASN A 306 25.05 -20.30 14.48
N THR A 307 23.89 -19.66 14.58
CA THR A 307 22.58 -20.28 14.71
C THR A 307 21.70 -19.86 13.54
N THR A 308 21.03 -20.81 12.91
CA THR A 308 19.98 -20.52 11.93
C THR A 308 18.65 -20.90 12.56
N PHE A 309 17.67 -20.00 12.46
CA PHE A 309 16.29 -20.28 12.82
C PHE A 309 15.43 -20.21 11.58
N GLU A 310 14.57 -21.20 11.41
CA GLU A 310 13.73 -21.43 10.24
C GLU A 310 12.26 -21.38 10.67
N GLY A 311 11.62 -20.22 10.52
CA GLY A 311 10.26 -19.99 10.98
C GLY A 311 9.96 -18.56 11.37
N LEU A 312 9.00 -18.40 12.28
CA LEU A 312 8.55 -17.12 12.82
C LEU A 312 9.29 -16.80 14.12
N TYR A 313 10.17 -15.80 14.08
CA TYR A 313 10.90 -15.32 15.24
C TYR A 313 10.16 -14.12 15.85
N ILE A 314 9.77 -14.21 17.11
CA ILE A 314 9.02 -13.16 17.81
C ILE A 314 9.82 -12.76 19.05
N THR A 315 10.17 -11.48 19.15
CA THR A 315 10.78 -10.91 20.35
C THR A 315 9.82 -9.87 20.93
N LEU A 316 9.44 -10.10 22.19
CA LEU A 316 8.50 -9.25 22.93
C LEU A 316 9.22 -8.26 23.84
N GLY A 317 10.56 -8.23 23.82
CA GLY A 317 11.37 -7.33 24.64
C GLY A 317 11.75 -6.01 23.96
N GLY A 318 11.26 -5.74 22.74
CA GLY A 318 11.59 -4.51 22.02
C GLY A 318 13.00 -4.45 21.44
N GLU A 319 13.72 -5.58 21.44
CA GLU A 319 15.09 -5.68 20.95
C GLU A 319 15.21 -6.78 19.89
N LEU A 320 15.81 -6.45 18.74
CA LEU A 320 16.25 -7.42 17.74
C LEU A 320 17.79 -7.44 17.71
N ASP A 321 18.43 -8.48 18.25
CA ASP A 321 19.89 -8.58 18.34
C ASP A 321 20.44 -9.78 17.56
N VAL A 322 20.38 -9.68 16.23
CA VAL A 322 20.91 -10.70 15.30
C VAL A 322 22.38 -10.39 15.00
N ARG A 323 23.25 -10.78 15.96
CA ARG A 323 24.71 -10.60 15.84
C ARG A 323 25.45 -11.89 15.51
N GLY A 324 26.56 -11.73 14.80
CA GLY A 324 27.44 -12.85 14.41
C GLY A 324 27.00 -13.48 13.08
N ASN A 325 26.86 -14.80 13.08
CA ASN A 325 26.43 -15.61 11.94
C ASN A 325 25.00 -16.13 12.18
N ALA A 326 24.18 -15.35 12.90
CA ALA A 326 22.81 -15.70 13.19
C ALA A 326 21.91 -15.37 11.99
N ASP A 327 21.15 -16.34 11.51
CA ASP A 327 20.30 -16.22 10.32
C ASP A 327 18.86 -16.57 10.69
N ILE A 328 17.91 -15.72 10.32
CA ILE A 328 16.47 -15.98 10.43
C ILE A 328 15.93 -16.15 9.00
N ARG A 329 15.39 -17.34 8.72
CA ARG A 329 14.69 -17.66 7.48
C ARG A 329 13.21 -17.82 7.77
N GLY A 330 12.41 -16.87 7.34
CA GLY A 330 10.99 -16.80 7.68
C GLY A 330 10.61 -15.36 7.96
N SER A 331 10.23 -14.99 9.17
CA SER A 331 9.95 -13.57 9.48
C SER A 331 10.31 -13.26 10.94
N ALA A 332 10.74 -12.03 11.19
CA ALA A 332 10.98 -11.52 12.52
C ALA A 332 9.89 -10.50 12.90
N ILE A 333 9.28 -10.69 14.07
CA ILE A 333 8.37 -9.74 14.70
C ILE A 333 9.04 -9.20 15.95
N VAL A 334 9.14 -7.89 16.04
CA VAL A 334 9.78 -7.17 17.14
C VAL A 334 8.72 -6.26 17.76
N ALA A 335 8.37 -6.53 19.01
CA ALA A 335 7.42 -5.73 19.77
C ALA A 335 8.01 -5.44 21.15
N ASN A 336 7.88 -4.21 21.65
CA ASN A 336 8.30 -3.86 23.01
C ASN A 336 7.10 -4.00 23.95
N ILE A 337 6.80 -5.24 24.35
CA ILE A 337 5.63 -5.53 25.17
C ILE A 337 5.97 -5.36 26.65
N THR A 338 5.18 -4.52 27.31
CA THR A 338 5.12 -4.45 28.77
C THR A 338 3.89 -5.17 29.26
N ILE A 339 4.06 -6.03 30.27
CA ILE A 339 2.96 -6.69 30.97
C ILE A 339 2.71 -5.91 32.25
N GLU A 340 1.56 -5.26 32.34
CA GLU A 340 1.17 -4.46 33.50
C GLU A 340 0.78 -5.35 34.69
N ASP A 341 0.65 -4.75 35.88
CA ASP A 341 0.29 -5.47 37.12
C ASP A 341 -1.07 -6.20 37.03
N ASP A 342 -1.97 -5.74 36.16
CA ASP A 342 -3.28 -6.37 35.91
C ASP A 342 -3.24 -7.48 34.85
N GLY A 343 -2.08 -7.73 34.26
CA GLY A 343 -1.87 -8.71 33.19
C GLY A 343 -2.27 -8.23 31.80
N SER A 344 -2.63 -6.94 31.64
CA SER A 344 -2.78 -6.34 30.33
C SER A 344 -1.42 -6.19 29.64
N TRP A 345 -1.44 -6.28 28.31
CA TRP A 345 -0.25 -6.14 27.48
C TRP A 345 -0.32 -4.79 26.79
N THR A 346 0.77 -4.04 26.81
CA THR A 346 0.90 -2.75 26.11
C THR A 346 2.14 -2.79 25.23
N SER A 347 2.09 -2.15 24.05
CA SER A 347 3.25 -2.04 23.16
C SER A 347 3.86 -0.65 23.27
N ASN A 348 5.16 -0.60 23.53
CA ASN A 348 5.98 0.60 23.45
C ASN A 348 6.76 0.61 22.12
N PRO A 349 7.38 1.74 21.75
CA PRO A 349 8.34 1.75 20.65
C PRO A 349 9.53 0.82 20.91
N ASN A 350 10.04 0.21 19.84
CA ASN A 350 11.22 -0.64 19.89
C ASN A 350 12.48 0.22 20.06
N GLU A 351 13.34 -0.14 21.02
CA GLU A 351 14.48 0.69 21.45
C GLU A 351 15.81 0.23 20.84
N THR A 352 15.92 -1.03 20.43
CA THR A 352 17.19 -1.60 19.97
C THR A 352 17.05 -2.43 18.70
N ILE A 353 17.83 -2.09 17.67
CA ILE A 353 17.93 -2.85 16.43
C ILE A 353 19.42 -3.11 16.16
N LYS A 354 19.88 -4.34 16.40
CA LYS A 354 21.28 -4.73 16.28
C LYS A 354 21.45 -5.84 15.26
N LEU A 355 21.62 -5.45 14.01
CA LEU A 355 21.87 -6.35 12.89
C LEU A 355 23.34 -6.30 12.50
N ALA A 356 24.24 -6.63 13.44
CA ALA A 356 25.68 -6.50 13.26
C ALA A 356 26.36 -7.85 13.03
N GLY A 357 26.54 -8.21 11.75
CA GLY A 357 27.36 -9.34 11.30
C GLY A 357 28.74 -8.88 10.80
N GLY A 358 29.81 -9.16 11.54
CA GLY A 358 31.18 -8.93 11.10
C GLY A 358 31.60 -9.97 10.06
N GLY A 359 31.38 -9.68 8.78
CA GLY A 359 31.85 -10.51 7.66
C GLY A 359 31.09 -11.82 7.41
N ASN A 360 30.02 -12.09 8.17
CA ASN A 360 29.16 -13.27 8.04
C ASN A 360 27.68 -12.88 8.26
N LYS A 361 26.77 -13.78 7.84
CA LYS A 361 25.31 -13.62 7.71
C LYS A 361 24.57 -13.36 9.03
N GLY A 362 24.64 -12.15 9.57
CA GLY A 362 23.55 -11.61 10.40
C GLY A 362 22.41 -11.20 9.46
N THR A 363 21.43 -12.08 9.21
CA THR A 363 20.41 -11.87 8.17
C THR A 363 19.02 -12.21 8.64
N VAL A 364 18.05 -11.45 8.13
CA VAL A 364 16.63 -11.80 8.20
C VAL A 364 16.13 -11.87 6.77
N TRP A 365 15.84 -13.08 6.33
CA TRP A 365 15.31 -13.36 5.00
C TRP A 365 13.86 -13.77 5.10
N PHE A 366 13.01 -13.02 4.41
CA PHE A 366 11.64 -13.45 4.23
C PHE A 366 11.59 -14.76 3.45
N ASP A 367 10.97 -15.78 4.06
CA ASP A 367 10.72 -17.08 3.43
C ASP A 367 9.29 -17.52 3.74
N ALA A 368 8.44 -17.43 2.71
CA ALA A 368 7.02 -17.74 2.82
C ALA A 368 6.77 -19.21 3.20
N TRP A 369 7.65 -20.15 2.83
CA TRP A 369 7.48 -21.55 3.17
C TRP A 369 7.62 -21.76 4.68
N HIS A 370 8.66 -21.17 5.28
CA HIS A 370 8.89 -21.26 6.73
C HIS A 370 7.80 -20.56 7.54
N VAL A 371 7.29 -19.42 7.09
CA VAL A 371 6.17 -18.76 7.75
C VAL A 371 4.88 -19.58 7.64
N ASN A 372 4.58 -20.18 6.48
CA ASN A 372 3.41 -21.05 6.35
C ASN A 372 3.47 -22.24 7.30
N LYS A 373 4.67 -22.81 7.53
CA LYS A 373 4.86 -23.89 8.52
C LYS A 373 4.57 -23.43 9.95
N ALA A 374 4.98 -22.22 10.31
CA ALA A 374 4.62 -21.61 11.59
C ALA A 374 3.10 -21.41 11.73
N ILE A 375 2.43 -20.91 10.69
CA ILE A 375 0.97 -20.73 10.68
C ILE A 375 0.24 -22.07 10.81
N GLU A 376 0.61 -23.07 10.02
CA GLU A 376 0.06 -24.45 10.11
C GLU A 376 0.23 -25.01 11.54
N GLU A 377 1.35 -24.72 12.20
CA GLU A 377 1.61 -25.16 13.56
C GLU A 377 0.70 -24.47 14.60
N LEU A 378 0.44 -23.16 14.46
CA LEU A 378 -0.53 -22.44 15.29
C LEU A 378 -1.95 -22.99 15.10
N GLN A 379 -2.36 -23.18 13.84
CA GLN A 379 -3.65 -23.79 13.49
C GLN A 379 -3.83 -25.18 14.13
N GLN A 380 -2.77 -25.99 14.17
CA GLN A 380 -2.81 -27.32 14.78
C GLN A 380 -2.91 -27.27 16.30
N LYS A 381 -2.26 -26.30 16.95
CA LYS A 381 -2.18 -26.20 18.42
C LYS A 381 -3.41 -25.54 19.03
N ALA A 382 -3.93 -24.49 18.40
CA ALA A 382 -5.09 -23.73 18.88
C ALA A 382 -6.01 -23.39 17.68
N PRO A 383 -6.68 -24.40 17.09
CA PRO A 383 -7.53 -24.21 15.92
C PRO A 383 -8.67 -23.22 16.18
N GLU A 384 -9.19 -23.13 17.40
CA GLU A 384 -10.24 -22.18 17.78
C GLU A 384 -9.78 -20.72 17.70
N LEU A 385 -8.48 -20.45 17.84
CA LEU A 385 -7.92 -19.11 17.72
C LEU A 385 -7.50 -18.84 16.27
N PHE A 386 -6.81 -19.80 15.65
CA PHE A 386 -6.04 -19.57 14.41
C PHE A 386 -6.61 -20.26 13.16
N ALA A 387 -7.82 -20.83 13.18
CA ALA A 387 -8.38 -21.56 12.02
C ALA A 387 -8.40 -20.76 10.70
N GLU A 388 -8.57 -19.45 10.77
CA GLU A 388 -8.63 -18.56 9.60
C GLU A 388 -7.29 -17.83 9.35
N LEU A 389 -6.26 -18.14 10.14
CA LEU A 389 -4.93 -17.56 9.99
C LEU A 389 -4.26 -18.17 8.76
N ASP A 390 -3.94 -17.38 7.76
CA ASP A 390 -3.13 -17.74 6.60
C ASP A 390 -2.15 -16.61 6.30
N MET A 391 -1.30 -16.74 5.28
CA MET A 391 -0.30 -15.71 4.98
C MET A 391 -0.91 -14.32 4.71
N GLU A 392 -2.13 -14.25 4.18
CA GLU A 392 -2.82 -13.00 3.84
C GLU A 392 -3.54 -12.39 5.07
N THR A 393 -4.11 -13.23 5.92
CA THR A 393 -4.79 -12.80 7.15
C THR A 393 -3.85 -12.60 8.33
N PHE A 394 -2.64 -13.16 8.26
CA PHE A 394 -1.58 -13.02 9.27
C PHE A 394 -1.11 -11.57 9.45
N TRP A 395 -1.49 -10.61 8.58
CA TRP A 395 -1.31 -9.16 8.83
C TRP A 395 -2.41 -8.23 8.29
N GLY A 396 -3.50 -8.78 7.76
CA GLY A 396 -4.80 -8.12 7.89
C GLY A 396 -5.58 -7.83 6.63
N ALA A 397 -5.63 -8.78 5.70
CA ALA A 397 -6.56 -8.73 4.58
C ALA A 397 -7.86 -9.57 4.80
N GLY A 398 -8.06 -10.20 5.96
CA GLY A 398 -9.17 -11.15 6.19
C GLY A 398 -10.23 -10.64 7.17
N GLY A 399 -11.44 -10.39 6.67
CA GLY A 399 -12.59 -10.03 7.51
C GLY A 399 -13.15 -11.19 8.34
N SER A 400 -13.57 -10.83 9.56
CA SER A 400 -14.53 -11.48 10.48
C SER A 400 -13.99 -12.37 11.62
N THR A 401 -14.15 -11.87 12.86
CA THR A 401 -14.37 -12.59 14.13
C THR A 401 -13.33 -13.59 14.68
N THR A 402 -12.21 -13.86 14.00
CA THR A 402 -11.10 -14.67 14.53
C THR A 402 -9.79 -13.89 14.54
N SER A 403 -8.73 -14.44 15.14
CA SER A 403 -7.48 -13.75 15.54
C SER A 403 -6.55 -13.32 14.38
N GLY A 404 -7.12 -12.73 13.33
CA GLY A 404 -6.39 -12.03 12.27
C GLY A 404 -6.44 -10.51 12.45
N PHE A 405 -5.52 -9.84 11.78
CA PHE A 405 -5.39 -8.38 11.80
C PHE A 405 -6.55 -7.72 11.05
N LEU A 406 -7.10 -6.65 11.63
CA LEU A 406 -7.98 -5.73 10.92
C LEU A 406 -7.19 -4.43 10.77
N ARG A 407 -7.05 -3.93 9.54
CA ARG A 407 -6.69 -2.53 9.32
C ARG A 407 -7.83 -1.86 8.56
N ASP A 408 -8.35 -0.79 9.12
CA ASP A 408 -9.09 0.19 8.34
C ASP A 408 -8.13 0.79 7.30
N GLY A 409 -8.60 0.80 6.04
CA GLY A 409 -7.82 1.12 4.86
C GLY A 409 -7.05 2.43 4.96
N TRP A 410 -5.79 2.34 4.56
CA TRP A 410 -4.80 3.39 4.50
C TRP A 410 -5.14 4.42 3.42
N MET A 411 -6.01 5.37 3.75
CA MET A 411 -6.21 6.60 2.98
C MET A 411 -6.42 7.77 3.94
N GLN A 412 -5.32 8.41 4.36
CA GLN A 412 -5.34 9.83 4.69
C GLN A 412 -4.32 10.55 3.81
N GLU A 413 -4.74 11.72 3.34
CA GLU A 413 -4.05 12.65 2.43
C GLU A 413 -4.13 12.38 0.92
N PHE A 414 -5.35 12.51 0.38
CA PHE A 414 -5.52 13.39 -0.77
C PHE A 414 -6.57 14.47 -0.42
N TRP A 415 -6.05 15.69 -0.30
CA TRP A 415 -6.70 16.99 -0.01
C TRP A 415 -6.94 17.37 1.46
#